data_AF-A0A060VFZ2-F1
#
_entry.id   AF-A0A060VFZ2-F1
#
_cell.length_a   1.000
_cell.length_b   1.000
_cell.length_c   1.000
_cell.angle_alpha   90.00
_cell.angle_beta   90.00
_cell.angle_gamma   90.00
#
_symmetry.space_group_name_H-M   'P 1'
#
loop_
_entity.id
_entity.type
_entity.pdbx_description
1 polymer ?
#
loop_
_entity_poly.entity_id
_entity_poly.type
_entity_poly.pdbx_seq_one_letter_code
_entity_poly.pdbx_strand_id
1 'polypeptide(L)'
;VDWKDRRLWVTVLPIMAITFPAAVQAVLWWRYRIAFGATLCVMGLLFGEWVNRYFNFWGWTYFPINFVFPSRLIPGAIVLDVILMMSGSMQLTAVLGGLAFGCCSTQVTGLLLLHYINQLNTTVW
;
A
#
# COMPACT_ATOMS: atom_id res chain seq x y z
N VAL A 1 3.16 15.55 -0.68
CA VAL A 1 4.43 14.76 -0.72
C VAL A 1 5.23 14.92 0.56
N ASP A 2 5.24 16.11 1.15
CA ASP A 2 6.11 16.50 2.27
C ASP A 2 5.96 15.68 3.56
N TRP A 3 4.87 14.94 3.72
CA TRP A 3 4.59 14.13 4.91
C TRP A 3 5.15 12.70 4.77
N LYS A 4 5.72 12.33 3.62
CA LYS A 4 6.29 11.00 3.37
C LYS A 4 7.75 10.91 3.85
N ASP A 5 7.93 11.01 5.16
CA ASP A 5 9.25 10.96 5.80
C ASP A 5 9.84 9.55 5.89
N ARG A 6 11.18 9.45 5.90
CA ARG A 6 11.90 8.17 6.02
C ARG A 6 11.59 7.38 7.31
N ARG A 7 11.06 8.04 8.35
CA ARG A 7 10.83 7.43 9.67
C ARG A 7 9.36 7.08 9.88
N LEU A 8 8.49 8.09 9.96
CA LEU A 8 7.09 7.91 10.36
C LEU A 8 6.24 7.27 9.25
N TRP A 9 6.43 7.71 8.00
CA TRP A 9 5.67 7.17 6.89
C TRP A 9 6.04 5.71 6.60
N VAL A 10 7.32 5.33 6.79
CA VAL A 10 7.80 3.96 6.60
C VAL A 10 7.27 3.00 7.68
N THR A 11 6.97 3.47 8.90
CA THR A 11 6.53 2.60 10.00
C THR A 11 5.01 2.61 10.17
N VAL A 12 4.38 3.78 10.20
CA VAL A 12 2.95 3.90 10.53
C VAL A 12 2.08 3.30 9.42
N LEU A 13 2.44 3.56 8.16
CA LEU A 13 1.61 3.16 7.02
C LEU A 13 1.47 1.64 6.87
N PRO A 14 2.54 0.83 6.93
CA PRO A 14 2.39 -0.62 6.88
C PRO A 14 1.73 -1.22 8.13
N ILE A 15 1.98 -0.67 9.32
CA ILE A 15 1.35 -1.15 10.57
C ILE A 15 -0.17 -0.97 10.52
N MET A 16 -0.64 0.20 10.05
CA MET A 16 -2.07 0.46 9.96
C MET A 16 -2.71 -0.27 8.79
N ALA A 17 -2.01 -0.35 7.65
CA ALA A 17 -2.54 -0.94 6.43
C ALA A 17 -2.67 -2.48 6.48
N ILE A 18 -1.96 -3.19 7.37
CA ILE A 18 -2.06 -4.66 7.48
C ILE A 18 -3.30 -5.14 8.25
N THR A 19 -3.92 -4.27 9.04
CA THR A 19 -5.04 -4.63 9.94
C THR A 19 -6.28 -5.14 9.18
N PHE A 20 -6.73 -4.38 8.18
CA PHE A 20 -7.89 -4.73 7.36
C PHE A 20 -7.65 -5.96 6.46
N PRO A 21 -6.53 -6.04 5.72
CA PRO A 21 -6.13 -7.24 4.99
C PRO A 21 -6.13 -8.49 5.86
N ALA A 22 -5.56 -8.42 7.07
CA ALA A 22 -5.51 -9.57 7.98
C ALA A 22 -6.90 -10.03 8.44
N ALA A 23 -7.80 -9.07 8.75
CA ALA A 23 -9.17 -9.37 9.15
C ALA A 23 -9.96 -10.05 8.01
N VAL A 24 -9.85 -9.51 6.80
CA VAL A 24 -10.57 -10.02 5.62
C VAL A 24 -10.01 -11.37 5.17
N GLN A 25 -8.70 -11.56 5.24
CA GLN A 25 -8.07 -12.86 4.99
C GLN A 25 -8.51 -13.92 6.00
N ALA A 26 -8.65 -13.59 7.30
CA ALA A 26 -9.13 -14.55 8.28
C ALA A 26 -10.52 -15.10 7.95
N VAL A 27 -11.45 -14.24 7.51
CA VAL A 27 -12.82 -14.65 7.14
C VAL A 27 -12.83 -15.44 5.83
N LEU A 28 -12.17 -14.93 4.79
CA LEU A 28 -12.14 -15.56 3.46
C LEU A 28 -11.42 -16.90 3.45
N TRP A 29 -10.34 -17.03 4.21
CA TRP A 29 -9.55 -18.26 4.26
C TRP A 29 -10.29 -19.38 5.00
N TRP A 30 -10.85 -19.10 6.18
CA TRP A 30 -11.54 -20.11 6.99
C TRP A 30 -12.89 -20.52 6.39
N ARG A 31 -13.58 -19.64 5.68
CA ARG A 31 -14.92 -19.93 5.15
C ARG A 31 -14.92 -20.40 3.70
N TYR A 32 -14.07 -19.81 2.85
CA TYR A 32 -14.13 -20.01 1.40
C TYR A 32 -12.82 -20.51 0.77
N ARG A 33 -11.73 -20.64 1.55
CA ARG A 33 -10.39 -21.04 1.05
C ARG A 33 -9.88 -20.14 -0.09
N ILE A 34 -10.29 -18.88 -0.12
CA ILE A 34 -9.91 -17.90 -1.13
C ILE A 34 -8.74 -17.07 -0.59
N ALA A 35 -7.63 -17.04 -1.31
CA ALA A 35 -6.40 -16.32 -0.94
C ALA A 35 -6.31 -14.91 -1.57
N PHE A 36 -7.43 -14.21 -1.76
CA PHE A 36 -7.48 -12.87 -2.40
C PHE A 36 -7.94 -11.76 -1.43
N GLY A 37 -7.83 -12.00 -0.13
CA GLY A 37 -8.37 -11.09 0.89
C GLY A 37 -7.56 -9.80 1.03
N ALA A 38 -6.23 -9.86 0.96
CA ALA A 38 -5.40 -8.69 1.16
C ALA A 38 -5.42 -7.75 -0.06
N THR A 39 -5.33 -8.32 -1.25
CA THR A 39 -5.39 -7.58 -2.51
C THR A 39 -6.71 -6.86 -2.71
N LEU A 40 -7.86 -7.46 -2.37
CA LEU A 40 -9.17 -6.80 -2.44
C LEU A 40 -9.25 -5.56 -1.52
N CYS A 41 -8.75 -5.66 -0.28
CA CYS A 41 -8.73 -4.55 0.66
C CYS A 41 -7.86 -3.39 0.14
N VAL A 42 -6.68 -3.71 -0.37
CA VAL A 42 -5.73 -2.71 -0.87
C VAL A 42 -6.22 -2.06 -2.16
N MET A 43 -6.88 -2.82 -3.04
CA MET A 43 -7.50 -2.27 -4.26
C MET A 43 -8.66 -1.33 -3.92
N GLY A 44 -9.50 -1.69 -2.94
CA GLY A 44 -10.57 -0.81 -2.46
C GLY A 44 -10.04 0.48 -1.85
N LEU A 45 -8.99 0.40 -1.02
CA LEU A 45 -8.33 1.57 -0.42
C LEU A 45 -7.73 2.47 -1.51
N LEU A 46 -7.00 1.90 -2.46
CA LEU A 46 -6.36 2.65 -3.54
C LEU A 46 -7.40 3.35 -4.42
N PHE A 47 -8.50 2.66 -4.74
CA PHE A 47 -9.61 3.24 -5.49
C PHE A 47 -10.24 4.43 -4.74
N GLY A 48 -10.53 4.28 -3.45
CA GLY A 48 -11.07 5.35 -2.62
C GLY A 48 -10.13 6.56 -2.51
N GLU A 49 -8.83 6.32 -2.33
CA GLU A 49 -7.83 7.39 -2.29
C GLU A 49 -7.73 8.13 -3.62
N TRP A 50 -7.72 7.41 -4.75
CA TRP A 50 -7.66 8.03 -6.07
C TRP A 50 -8.89 8.86 -6.40
N VAL A 51 -10.09 8.34 -6.12
CA VAL A 51 -11.34 9.08 -6.33
C VAL A 51 -11.32 10.39 -5.53
N ASN A 52 -10.97 10.34 -4.25
CA ASN A 52 -10.91 11.55 -3.42
C ASN A 52 -9.83 12.53 -3.91
N ARG A 53 -8.66 12.05 -4.35
CA ARG A 53 -7.56 12.89 -4.85
C ARG A 53 -7.88 13.56 -6.19
N TYR A 54 -8.57 12.88 -7.09
CA TYR A 54 -8.96 13.48 -8.37
C TYR A 54 -10.13 14.45 -8.22
N PHE A 55 -11.22 14.06 -7.55
CA PHE A 55 -12.42 14.89 -7.53
C PHE A 55 -12.34 16.03 -6.51
N ASN A 56 -11.77 15.80 -5.33
CA ASN A 56 -11.74 16.80 -4.26
C ASN A 56 -10.46 17.66 -4.32
N PHE A 57 -9.30 17.01 -4.29
CA PHE A 57 -8.03 17.75 -4.24
C PHE A 57 -7.68 18.43 -5.56
N TRP A 58 -7.80 17.73 -6.69
CA TRP A 58 -7.56 18.34 -7.99
C TRP A 58 -8.78 19.08 -8.53
N GLY A 59 -9.95 18.45 -8.51
CA GLY A 59 -11.18 19.01 -9.11
C GLY A 59 -11.80 20.19 -8.38
N TRP A 60 -11.71 20.26 -7.04
CA TRP A 60 -12.32 21.34 -6.26
C TRP A 60 -11.30 22.34 -5.71
N THR A 61 -10.16 21.86 -5.20
CA THR A 61 -9.16 22.72 -4.54
C THR A 61 -7.91 22.97 -5.39
N TYR A 62 -7.87 22.49 -6.63
CA TYR A 62 -6.82 22.74 -7.64
C TYR A 62 -5.39 22.39 -7.20
N PHE A 63 -5.22 21.47 -6.25
CA PHE A 63 -3.89 20.97 -5.90
C PHE A 63 -3.30 20.09 -7.01
N PRO A 64 -2.01 20.26 -7.35
CA PRO A 64 -1.37 19.48 -8.41
C PRO A 64 -1.30 18.00 -8.01
N ILE A 65 -1.73 17.10 -8.92
CA ILE A 65 -1.83 15.66 -8.66
C ILE A 65 -0.50 15.02 -8.24
N ASN A 66 0.62 15.58 -8.71
CA ASN A 66 1.99 15.16 -8.37
C ASN A 66 2.32 15.37 -6.88
N PHE A 67 1.62 16.27 -6.20
CA PHE A 67 1.81 16.49 -4.77
C PHE A 67 0.97 15.52 -3.92
N VAL A 68 -0.15 15.06 -4.46
CA VAL A 68 -1.13 14.19 -3.82
C VAL A 68 -1.22 12.83 -4.52
N PHE A 69 -0.10 12.13 -4.77
CA PHE A 69 -0.16 10.72 -5.18
C PHE A 69 -0.26 9.74 -3.98
N PRO A 70 -1.12 8.70 -4.04
CA PRO A 70 -1.32 7.73 -2.96
C PRO A 70 -0.11 6.81 -2.75
N SER A 71 -0.10 6.06 -1.65
CA SER A 71 0.95 5.07 -1.36
C SER A 71 0.69 3.77 -2.12
N ARG A 72 1.73 3.16 -2.71
CA ARG A 72 1.58 1.91 -3.50
C ARG A 72 1.70 0.69 -2.60
N LEU A 73 0.57 0.21 -2.08
CA LEU A 73 0.49 -0.96 -1.18
C LEU A 73 0.27 -2.30 -1.90
N ILE A 74 -0.06 -2.26 -3.19
CA ILE A 74 -0.39 -3.43 -4.03
C ILE A 74 0.66 -4.56 -3.95
N PRO A 75 1.98 -4.31 -4.13
CA PRO A 75 2.96 -5.39 -4.12
C PRO A 75 3.10 -6.07 -2.75
N GLY A 76 2.92 -5.32 -1.65
CA GLY A 76 2.88 -5.91 -0.32
C GLY A 76 1.68 -6.84 -0.14
N ALA A 77 0.51 -6.43 -0.64
CA ALA A 77 -0.72 -7.22 -0.56
C ALA A 77 -0.63 -8.53 -1.35
N ILE A 78 -0.05 -8.51 -2.55
CA ILE A 78 0.14 -9.70 -3.39
C ILE A 78 1.05 -10.71 -2.69
N VAL A 79 2.17 -10.26 -2.13
CA VAL A 79 3.11 -11.15 -1.43
C VAL A 79 2.44 -11.80 -0.22
N LEU A 80 1.62 -11.05 0.51
CA LEU A 80 0.90 -11.55 1.68
C LEU A 80 -0.15 -12.62 1.27
N ASP A 81 -0.89 -12.39 0.18
CA ASP A 81 -1.84 -13.37 -0.38
C ASP A 81 -1.13 -14.65 -0.91
N VAL A 82 0.03 -14.51 -1.56
CA VAL A 82 0.84 -15.65 -2.06
C VAL A 82 1.42 -16.50 -0.91
N ILE A 83 1.92 -15.86 0.16
CA ILE A 83 2.45 -16.57 1.34
C ILE A 83 1.34 -17.37 2.03
N LEU A 84 0.14 -16.80 2.13
CA LEU A 84 -1.02 -17.47 2.71
C LEU A 84 -1.46 -18.67 1.84
N MET A 85 -1.43 -18.50 0.52
CA MET A 85 -1.77 -19.57 -0.43
C MET A 85 -0.75 -20.73 -0.39
N MET A 86 0.55 -20.45 -0.31
CA MET A 86 1.59 -21.48 -0.31
C MET A 86 1.76 -22.18 1.05
N SER A 87 1.63 -21.46 2.15
CA SER A 87 1.85 -22.03 3.49
C SER A 87 0.63 -22.67 4.10
N GLY A 88 -0.58 -22.23 3.72
CA GLY A 88 -1.83 -22.64 4.33
C GLY A 88 -1.96 -22.36 5.83
N SER A 89 -1.02 -21.61 6.41
CA SER A 89 -0.92 -21.33 7.85
C SER A 89 -1.00 -19.84 8.13
N MET A 90 -1.92 -19.47 9.03
CA MET A 90 -2.07 -18.08 9.49
C MET A 90 -0.86 -17.60 10.29
N GLN A 91 -0.23 -18.49 11.05
CA GLN A 91 0.94 -18.18 11.88
C GLN A 91 2.17 -17.89 11.01
N LEU A 92 2.38 -18.68 9.94
CA LEU A 92 3.48 -18.43 9.01
C LEU A 92 3.26 -17.12 8.24
N THR A 93 2.00 -16.84 7.86
CA THR A 93 1.62 -15.59 7.19
C THR A 93 1.80 -14.38 8.10
N ALA A 94 1.51 -14.50 9.41
CA ALA A 94 1.72 -13.40 10.36
C ALA A 94 3.20 -12.99 10.45
N VAL A 95 4.12 -13.96 10.48
CA VAL A 95 5.56 -13.68 10.60
C VAL A 95 6.15 -13.28 9.26
N LEU A 96 6.07 -14.16 8.24
CA LEU A 96 6.71 -13.91 6.95
C LEU A 96 5.94 -12.88 6.12
N GLY A 97 4.61 -12.94 6.13
CA GLY A 97 3.77 -11.98 5.43
C GLY A 97 3.81 -10.59 6.05
N GLY A 98 3.87 -10.48 7.38
CA GLY A 98 4.06 -9.20 8.08
C GLY A 98 5.39 -8.53 7.74
N LEU A 99 6.48 -9.30 7.77
CA LEU A 99 7.82 -8.80 7.41
C LEU A 99 7.91 -8.41 5.92
N ALA A 100 7.37 -9.25 5.03
CA ALA A 100 7.36 -8.99 3.60
C ALA A 100 6.48 -7.79 3.22
N PHE A 101 5.33 -7.60 3.88
CA PHE A 101 4.44 -6.47 3.64
C PHE A 101 5.11 -5.14 3.97
N GLY A 102 5.77 -5.05 5.14
CA GLY A 102 6.51 -3.85 5.55
C GLY A 102 7.68 -3.52 4.62
N CYS A 103 8.45 -4.52 4.21
CA CYS A 103 9.59 -4.32 3.30
C CYS A 103 9.16 -3.92 1.87
N CYS A 104 8.19 -4.64 1.29
CA CYS A 104 7.77 -4.40 -0.10
C CYS A 104 6.97 -3.11 -0.29
N SER A 105 6.09 -2.75 0.66
CA SER A 105 5.25 -1.53 0.54
C SER A 105 6.06 -0.23 0.57
N THR A 106 7.09 -0.21 1.41
CA THR A 106 7.95 0.96 1.63
C THR A 106 8.92 1.16 0.46
N GLN A 107 9.47 0.06 -0.08
CA GLN A 107 10.36 0.09 -1.24
C GLN A 107 9.70 0.65 -2.51
N VAL A 108 8.48 0.19 -2.84
CA VAL A 108 7.82 0.57 -4.10
C VAL A 108 7.34 2.03 -4.11
N THR A 109 6.89 2.54 -2.96
CA THR A 109 6.52 3.97 -2.87
C THR A 109 7.77 4.86 -2.80
N GLY A 110 8.87 4.38 -2.21
CA GLY A 110 10.17 5.05 -2.23
C GLY A 110 10.72 5.28 -3.64
N LEU A 111 10.56 4.30 -4.54
CA LEU A 111 10.98 4.43 -5.95
C LEU A 111 10.25 5.56 -6.69
N LEU A 112 8.98 5.78 -6.37
CA LEU A 112 8.13 6.82 -6.97
C LEU A 112 8.48 8.21 -6.44
N LEU A 113 8.82 8.30 -5.16
CA LEU A 113 9.38 9.52 -4.55
C LEU A 113 10.73 9.90 -5.19
N LEU A 114 11.60 8.92 -5.44
CA LEU A 114 12.86 9.15 -6.15
C LEU A 114 12.64 9.65 -7.58
N HIS A 115 11.65 9.11 -8.28
CA HIS A 115 11.28 9.61 -9.61
C HIS A 115 10.78 11.06 -9.54
N TYR A 116 9.94 11.42 -8.57
CA TYR A 116 9.50 12.81 -8.36
C TYR A 116 10.67 13.76 -8.05
N ILE A 117 11.61 13.36 -7.19
CA ILE A 117 12.80 14.16 -6.87
C ILE A 117 13.70 14.35 -8.11
N ASN A 118 13.86 13.31 -8.92
CA ASN A 118 14.64 13.41 -10.16
C ASN A 118 13.99 14.36 -11.17
N GLN A 119 12.65 14.37 -11.30
CA GLN A 119 11.93 15.30 -12.17
C GLN A 119 12.09 16.76 -11.72
N LEU A 120 12.10 17.02 -10.40
CA LEU A 120 12.37 18.35 -9.86
C LEU A 120 13.82 18.80 -10.08
N ASN A 121 14.78 17.87 -10.06
CA ASN A 121 16.21 18.20 -10.22
C ASN A 121 16.59 18.48 -11.69
N THR A 122 15.82 17.97 -12.65
CA THR A 122 16.04 18.18 -14.10
C THR A 122 15.43 19.47 -14.65
N THR A 123 14.59 20.17 -13.89
CA THR A 123 13.94 21.44 -14.31
C THR A 123 14.62 22.70 -13.74
N VAL A 124 15.74 22.55 -13.04
CA VAL A 124 16.50 23.65 -12.39
C VAL A 124 17.86 23.87 -13.07
N TRP A 125 18.00 23.44 -14.32
CA TRP A 125 19.13 23.75 -15.21
C TRP A 125 18.62 24.28 -16.54
#